data_AF-A0A529IFC3-F1
#
_entry.id   AF-A0A529IFC3-F1
#
_cell.length_a   1.000
_cell.length_b   1.000
_cell.length_c   1.000
_cell.angle_alpha   90.00
_cell.angle_beta   90.00
_cell.angle_gamma   90.00
#
_symmetry.space_group_name_H-M   'P 1'
#
loop_
_entity.id
_entity.type
_entity.pdbx_description
1 polymer ?
#
loop_
_entity_poly.entity_id
_entity_poly.type
_entity_poly.pdbx_seq_one_letter_code
_entity_poly.pdbx_strand_id
1 'polypeptide(L)' 'MDNNEFRTWSRRAADWGVDYRDTLRERPVRPALAPGEVFHAIEVSPPET' A
#
# COMPACT_ATOMS: atom_id res chain seq x y z
N MET A 1 -17.92 -4.20 4.49
CA MET A 1 -17.24 -5.29 3.76
C MET A 1 -17.88 -6.61 4.13
N ASP A 2 -18.26 -7.41 3.15
CA ASP A 2 -18.80 -8.76 3.36
C ASP A 2 -17.72 -9.87 3.28
N ASN A 3 -18.11 -11.13 3.50
CA ASN A 3 -17.18 -12.27 3.48
C ASN A 3 -16.54 -12.56 2.11
N ASN A 4 -17.24 -12.27 1.02
CA ASN A 4 -16.73 -12.46 -0.33
C ASN A 4 -15.72 -11.36 -0.69
N GLU A 5 -16.03 -10.12 -0.34
CA GLU A 5 -15.09 -9.00 -0.45
C GLU A 5 -13.85 -9.23 0.41
N PHE A 6 -14.02 -9.69 1.65
CA PHE A 6 -12.90 -10.04 2.53
C PHE A 6 -12.01 -11.12 1.92
N ARG A 7 -12.59 -12.19 1.37
CA ARG A 7 -11.84 -13.26 0.69
C ARG A 7 -11.04 -12.69 -0.50
N THR A 8 -11.66 -11.82 -1.29
CA THR A 8 -11.04 -11.19 -2.46
C THR A 8 -9.85 -10.34 -2.06
N TRP A 9 -10.03 -9.46 -1.07
CA TRP A 9 -8.96 -8.59 -0.57
C TRP A 9 -7.83 -9.37 0.11
N SER A 10 -8.17 -10.43 0.83
CA SER A 10 -7.17 -11.31 1.45
C SER A 10 -6.23 -11.92 0.41
N ARG A 11 -6.78 -12.43 -0.70
CA ARG A 11 -5.97 -12.98 -1.79
C ARG A 11 -5.11 -11.89 -2.43
N ARG A 12 -5.70 -10.74 -2.75
CA ARG A 12 -4.98 -9.62 -3.37
C ARG A 12 -3.81 -9.13 -2.50
N ALA A 13 -3.98 -9.06 -1.19
CA ALA A 13 -2.91 -8.68 -0.27
C ALA A 13 -1.79 -9.73 -0.23
N ALA A 14 -2.13 -11.02 -0.27
CA ALA A 14 -1.15 -12.10 -0.33
C ALA A 14 -0.34 -12.07 -1.64
N ASP A 15 -1.02 -11.92 -2.78
CA ASP A 15 -0.38 -11.82 -4.09
C ASP A 15 0.57 -10.60 -4.14
N TRP A 16 0.12 -9.44 -3.64
CA TRP A 16 0.97 -8.25 -3.52
C TRP A 16 2.25 -8.49 -2.70
N GLY A 17 2.14 -9.25 -1.61
CA GLY A 17 3.28 -9.57 -0.74
C GLY A 17 4.33 -10.44 -1.43
N VAL A 18 3.90 -11.34 -2.33
CA VAL A 18 4.81 -12.15 -3.15
C VAL A 18 5.56 -11.24 -4.13
N ASP A 19 4.84 -10.45 -4.91
CA ASP A 19 5.42 -9.54 -5.91
C ASP A 19 6.39 -8.52 -5.29
N TYR A 20 6.05 -8.00 -4.10
CA TYR A 20 6.93 -7.10 -3.37
C TYR A 20 8.26 -7.76 -3.00
N ARG A 21 8.24 -9.00 -2.51
CA ARG A 21 9.45 -9.73 -2.11
C ARG A 21 10.32 -10.10 -3.30
N ASP A 22 9.70 -10.44 -4.43
CA ASP A 22 10.41 -10.78 -5.67
C ASP A 22 11.21 -9.58 -6.19
N THR A 23 10.65 -8.37 -6.10
CA THR A 23 11.30 -7.13 -6.57
C THR A 23 12.08 -6.37 -5.50
N LEU A 24 12.11 -6.85 -4.24
CA LEU A 24 12.61 -6.08 -3.11
C LEU A 24 14.08 -5.65 -3.27
N ARG A 25 14.92 -6.50 -3.85
CA ARG A 25 16.36 -6.25 -4.02
C ARG A 25 16.67 -5.17 -5.06
N GLU A 26 15.72 -4.87 -5.94
CA GLU A 26 15.87 -3.85 -6.98
C GLU A 26 15.53 -2.45 -6.45
N ARG A 27 14.93 -2.37 -5.27
CA ARG A 27 14.46 -1.11 -4.66
C ARG A 27 15.55 -0.50 -3.77
N PRO A 28 15.61 0.84 -3.65
CA PRO A 28 16.55 1.49 -2.76
C PRO A 28 16.25 1.15 -1.30
N VAL A 29 17.29 0.81 -0.53
CA VAL A 29 17.16 0.49 0.90
C VAL A 29 16.70 1.70 1.71
N ARG A 30 17.20 2.90 1.37
CA ARG A 30 16.77 4.16 1.97
C ARG A 30 15.82 4.88 1.01
N PRO A 31 14.60 5.26 1.44
CA PRO A 31 13.69 6.05 0.62
C PRO A 31 14.23 7.46 0.42
N ALA A 32 14.04 8.02 -0.78
CA ALA A 32 14.39 9.40 -1.11
C ALA A 32 13.19 10.31 -0.84
N LEU A 33 12.90 10.57 0.45
CA LEU A 33 11.78 11.40 0.89
C LEU A 33 12.24 12.55 1.78
N ALA A 34 11.59 13.71 1.63
CA ALA A 34 11.68 14.88 2.48
C ALA A 34 10.62 14.85 3.60
N PRO A 35 10.86 15.55 4.72
CA PRO A 35 9.88 15.66 5.79
C PRO A 35 8.55 16.23 5.28
N GLY A 36 7.44 15.55 5.62
CA GLY A 36 6.09 15.99 5.26
C GLY A 36 5.56 15.51 3.91
N GLU A 37 6.38 14.94 3.02
CA GLU A 37 5.93 14.54 1.67
C GLU A 37 4.69 13.63 1.67
N VAL A 38 4.65 12.62 2.56
CA VAL A 38 3.50 11.71 2.65
C VAL A 38 2.24 12.42 3.16
N PHE A 39 2.39 13.35 4.11
CA PHE A 39 1.27 14.11 4.65
C PHE A 39 0.63 15.01 3.59
N HIS A 40 1.46 15.62 2.73
CA HIS A 40 0.99 16.44 1.62
C HIS A 40 0.44 15.64 0.43
N ALA A 41 0.62 14.31 0.42
CA ALA A 41 0.16 13.43 -0.65
C ALA A 41 -1.23 12.81 -0.40
N ILE A 42 -1.83 13.06 0.76
CA ILE A 42 -3.15 12.55 1.13
C ILE A 42 -4.15 13.70 1.27
N GLU A 43 -5.43 13.39 1.09
CA GLU A 43 -6.52 14.37 1.23
C GLU A 43 -6.60 14.92 2.67
N VAL A 44 -6.97 16.20 2.81
CA VAL A 44 -7.01 16.89 4.11
C VAL A 44 -8.13 16.34 5.00
N SER A 45 -9.19 15.81 4.40
CA SER A 45 -10.33 15.22 5.08
C SER A 45 -10.57 13.79 4.61
N PRO A 46 -11.17 12.93 5.44
CA PRO A 46 -11.57 11.59 5.01
C PRO A 46 -12.61 11.65 3.88
N PRO A 47 -12.71 10.59 3.06
CA PRO A 47 -13.77 10.48 2.05
C PRO A 47 -15.16 10.39 2.71
N GLU A 48 -16.18 10.84 1.97
CA GLU A 48 -17.58 10.64 2.34
C GLU A 48 -17.96 9.15 2.28
N THR A 49 -19.01 8.76 3.01
CA THR A 49 -19.44 7.36 3.25
C THR A 49 -20.03 6.67 2.04
#